data_AF-A0A966I102-F1
#
_entry.id   AF-A0A966I102-F1
#
_cell.length_a   1.000
_cell.length_b   1.000
_cell.length_c   1.000
_cell.angle_alpha   90.00
_cell.angle_beta   90.00
_cell.angle_gamma   90.00
#
_symmetry.space_group_name_H-M   'P 1'
#
loop_
_entity.id
_entity.type
_entity.pdbx_description
1 polymer ?
#
loop_
_entity_poly.entity_id
_entity_poly.type
_entity_poly.pdbx_seq_one_letter_code
_entity_poly.pdbx_strand_id
1 'polypeptide(L)'
;MSEQLETVRPEIAGRSPGQIAWMRFKRNKVGVAAAIVSVTILMLSAFAPIACRILGVDPNTLNLEALDSSGVPKLPNGGISLEHPLGLIPGTGRDLLAQLLYGSRISFLVA
;
A
#
# COMPACT_ATOMS: atom_id res chain seq x y z
N MET A 1 -1.12 -59.75 34.20
CA MET A 1 -2.17 -58.83 33.73
C MET A 1 -1.49 -57.68 33.02
N SER A 2 -1.15 -57.88 31.76
CA SER A 2 -0.42 -56.94 30.90
C SER A 2 -1.45 -56.15 30.09
N GLU A 3 -1.94 -55.05 30.66
CA GLU A 3 -2.64 -54.04 29.87
C GLU A 3 -1.61 -53.35 28.98
N GLN A 4 -1.64 -53.68 27.69
CA GLN A 4 -0.91 -52.91 26.68
C GLN A 4 -1.67 -51.61 26.46
N LEU A 5 -1.05 -50.49 26.83
CA LEU A 5 -1.49 -49.16 26.43
C LEU A 5 -1.47 -49.08 24.90
N GLU A 6 -2.64 -49.12 24.29
CA GLU A 6 -2.83 -48.78 22.89
C GLU A 6 -2.48 -47.30 22.71
N THR A 7 -1.28 -47.03 22.23
CA THR A 7 -0.85 -45.67 21.89
C THR A 7 -1.63 -45.24 20.66
N VAL A 8 -2.73 -44.51 20.85
CA VAL A 8 -3.42 -43.80 19.77
C VAL A 8 -2.45 -42.76 19.22
N ARG A 9 -1.73 -43.10 18.14
CA ARG A 9 -0.87 -42.15 17.44
C ARG A 9 -1.81 -41.22 16.66
N PRO A 10 -1.77 -39.90 16.87
CA PRO A 10 -2.60 -39.00 16.09
C PRO A 10 -2.25 -39.19 14.61
N GLU A 11 -3.27 -39.45 13.81
CA GLU A 11 -3.16 -39.57 12.36
C GLU A 11 -2.55 -38.27 11.82
N ILE A 12 -1.39 -38.38 11.18
CA ILE A 12 -0.67 -37.23 10.63
C ILE A 12 -1.45 -36.76 9.41
N ALA A 13 -2.42 -35.87 9.63
CA ALA A 13 -3.15 -35.22 8.55
C ALA A 13 -2.15 -34.45 7.68
N GLY A 14 -1.84 -35.01 6.51
CA GLY A 14 -0.97 -34.39 5.52
C GLY A 14 -1.57 -33.05 5.09
N ARG A 15 -0.98 -31.94 5.54
CA ARG A 15 -1.40 -30.60 5.11
C ARG A 15 -0.93 -30.34 3.69
N SER A 16 -1.75 -29.65 2.91
CA SER A 16 -1.38 -29.29 1.53
C SER A 16 -0.18 -28.32 1.53
N PRO A 17 0.65 -28.32 0.47
CA PRO A 17 1.79 -27.40 0.36
C PRO A 17 1.40 -25.93 0.56
N GLY A 18 0.23 -25.52 0.06
CA GLY A 18 -0.30 -24.17 0.24
C GLY A 18 -0.67 -23.85 1.69
N GLN A 19 -1.25 -24.79 2.43
CA GLN A 19 -1.53 -24.62 3.86
C GLN A 19 -0.23 -24.46 4.66
N ILE A 20 0.82 -25.20 4.32
CA ILE A 20 2.14 -25.09 4.97
C ILE A 20 2.77 -23.73 4.67
N ALA A 21 2.74 -23.29 3.42
CA ALA A 21 3.25 -21.98 3.01
C ALA A 21 2.50 -20.84 3.73
N TRP A 22 1.17 -20.92 3.80
CA TRP A 22 0.33 -19.91 4.47
C TRP A 22 0.61 -19.81 5.98
N MET A 23 0.75 -20.95 6.67
CA MET A 23 1.12 -20.94 8.09
C MET A 23 2.50 -20.31 8.33
N ARG A 24 3.47 -20.58 7.46
CA ARG A 24 4.81 -19.96 7.53
C ARG A 24 4.73 -18.46 7.27
N PHE A 25 3.97 -18.05 6.26
CA PHE A 25 3.78 -16.64 5.92
C PHE A 25 3.14 -15.85 7.07
N LYS A 26 2.04 -16.36 7.64
CA LYS A 26 1.37 -15.72 8.79
C LYS A 26 2.27 -15.58 10.02
N ARG A 27 3.19 -16.52 10.21
CA ARG A 27 4.15 -16.49 11.33
C ARG A 27 5.30 -15.51 11.07
N ASN A 28 5.55 -15.13 9.82
CA ASN A 28 6.54 -14.11 9.45
C ASN A 28 5.92 -12.71 9.54
N LYS A 29 6.18 -12.00 10.64
CA LYS A 29 5.67 -10.64 10.88
C LYS A 29 6.06 -9.64 9.78
N VAL A 30 7.29 -9.73 9.25
CA VAL A 30 7.76 -8.85 8.17
C VAL A 30 7.00 -9.13 6.88
N GLY A 31 6.78 -10.41 6.56
CA GLY A 31 5.99 -10.82 5.39
C GLY A 31 4.55 -10.32 5.49
N VAL A 32 3.91 -10.48 6.65
CA VAL A 32 2.55 -9.98 6.89
C VAL A 32 2.49 -8.46 6.78
N ALA A 33 3.42 -7.72 7.38
CA ALA A 33 3.47 -6.26 7.28
C ALA A 33 3.62 -5.80 5.82
N ALA A 34 4.52 -6.43 5.06
CA ALA A 34 4.68 -6.13 3.64
C ALA A 34 3.40 -6.40 2.85
N ALA A 35 2.71 -7.52 3.07
CA ALA A 35 1.44 -7.79 2.40
C ALA A 35 0.35 -6.78 2.77
N ILE A 36 0.27 -6.35 4.03
CA ILE A 36 -0.69 -5.32 4.45
C ILE A 36 -0.43 -4.01 3.70
N VAL A 37 0.82 -3.56 3.64
CA VAL A 37 1.20 -2.33 2.90
C VAL A 37 0.86 -2.48 1.42
N SER A 38 1.24 -3.59 0.79
CA SER A 38 0.95 -3.84 -0.63
C SER A 38 -0.54 -3.83 -0.92
N VAL A 39 -1.35 -4.55 -0.13
CA VAL A 39 -2.81 -4.58 -0.28
C VAL A 39 -3.40 -3.18 -0.07
N THR A 40 -2.88 -2.41 0.89
CA THR A 40 -3.33 -1.03 1.13
C THR A 40 -3.08 -0.14 -0.09
N ILE A 41 -1.88 -0.18 -0.67
CA ILE A 41 -1.55 0.60 -1.88
C ILE A 41 -2.42 0.16 -3.06
N LEU A 42 -2.62 -1.15 -3.23
CA LEU A 42 -3.49 -1.69 -4.29
C LEU A 42 -4.93 -1.18 -4.14
N MET A 43 -5.48 -1.19 -2.92
CA MET A 43 -6.82 -0.67 -2.66
C MET A 43 -6.90 0.83 -2.91
N LEU A 44 -5.95 1.62 -2.39
CA LEU A 44 -5.90 3.07 -2.65
C LEU A 44 -5.80 3.39 -4.15
N SER A 45 -5.02 2.61 -4.89
CA SER A 45 -4.86 2.76 -6.34
C SER A 45 -6.13 2.38 -7.10
N ALA A 46 -6.72 1.22 -6.80
CA ALA A 46 -7.96 0.76 -7.44
C ALA A 46 -9.11 1.78 -7.25
N PHE A 47 -9.19 2.34 -6.04
CA PHE A 47 -10.19 3.35 -5.65
C PHE A 47 -9.66 4.79 -5.69
N ALA A 48 -8.66 5.10 -6.53
CA ALA A 48 -8.01 6.42 -6.58
C ALA A 48 -9.00 7.61 -6.62
N PRO A 49 -10.09 7.61 -7.43
CA PRO A 49 -11.02 8.74 -7.44
C PRO A 49 -11.73 8.99 -6.10
N ILE A 50 -11.98 7.93 -5.33
CA ILE A 50 -12.62 8.03 -4.01
C ILE A 50 -11.58 8.42 -2.97
N ALA A 51 -10.41 7.77 -2.98
CA ALA A 51 -9.31 8.07 -2.07
C ALA A 51 -8.88 9.54 -2.16
N CYS A 52 -8.67 10.05 -3.38
CA CYS A 52 -8.28 11.45 -3.61
C CYS A 52 -9.35 12.43 -3.12
N ARG A 53 -10.65 12.13 -3.31
CA ARG A 53 -11.75 12.95 -2.77
C ARG A 53 -11.78 12.98 -1.25
N ILE A 54 -11.55 11.84 -0.60
CA ILE A 54 -11.51 11.76 0.87
C ILE A 54 -10.31 12.54 1.41
N LEU A 55 -9.18 12.47 0.73
CA LEU A 55 -7.94 13.16 1.10
C LEU A 55 -7.91 14.64 0.70
N GLY A 56 -8.88 15.10 -0.11
CA GLY A 56 -8.92 16.48 -0.59
C GLY A 56 -7.86 16.83 -1.63
N VAL A 57 -7.27 15.82 -2.29
CA VAL A 57 -6.21 16.01 -3.31
C VAL A 57 -6.75 15.81 -4.73
N ASP A 58 -6.19 16.53 -5.70
CA ASP A 58 -6.58 16.46 -7.11
C ASP A 58 -5.34 16.32 -8.01
N PRO A 59 -5.28 15.33 -8.91
CA PRO A 59 -4.14 15.14 -9.82
C PRO A 59 -4.02 16.23 -10.90
N ASN A 60 -5.08 16.98 -11.19
CA ASN A 60 -5.17 17.95 -12.27
C ASN A 60 -4.95 19.40 -11.84
N THR A 61 -5.10 19.70 -10.56
CA THR A 61 -4.90 21.04 -10.01
C THR A 61 -3.43 21.45 -10.06
N LEU A 62 -3.18 22.69 -10.49
CA LEU A 62 -1.84 23.30 -10.55
C LEU A 62 -1.70 24.31 -9.40
N ASN A 63 -1.02 23.92 -8.32
CA ASN A 63 -0.78 24.78 -7.15
C ASN A 63 0.45 25.67 -7.38
N LEU A 64 0.43 26.50 -8.44
CA LEU A 64 1.56 27.35 -8.82
C LEU A 64 1.92 28.38 -7.74
N GLU A 65 0.93 28.81 -6.97
CA GLU A 65 1.11 29.73 -5.83
C GLU A 65 1.95 29.12 -4.70
N ALA A 66 2.00 27.79 -4.59
CA ALA A 66 2.83 27.07 -3.63
C ALA A 66 4.28 26.93 -4.11
N LEU A 67 4.61 27.35 -5.34
CA LEU A 67 5.97 27.34 -5.90
C LEU A 67 6.64 28.71 -5.80
N ASP A 68 7.96 28.71 -5.60
CA ASP A 68 8.80 29.90 -5.69
C ASP A 68 9.11 30.30 -7.15
N SER A 69 9.90 31.36 -7.34
CA SER A 69 10.30 31.84 -8.66
C SER A 69 11.14 30.84 -9.47
N SER A 70 11.70 29.83 -8.81
CA SER A 70 12.49 28.76 -9.43
C SER A 70 11.63 27.52 -9.75
N GLY A 71 10.34 27.54 -9.42
CA GLY A 71 9.42 26.42 -9.60
C GLY A 71 9.54 25.34 -8.51
N VAL A 72 10.17 25.64 -7.38
CA VAL A 72 10.33 24.70 -6.25
C VAL A 72 9.24 24.96 -5.21
N PRO A 73 8.64 23.92 -4.58
CA PRO A 73 7.69 24.12 -3.49
C PRO A 73 8.29 24.97 -2.37
N LYS A 74 7.56 26.03 -1.97
CA LYS A 74 7.99 26.98 -0.91
C LYS A 74 8.15 26.31 0.45
N LEU A 75 7.38 25.25 0.71
CA LEU A 75 7.41 24.51 1.97
C LEU A 75 8.51 23.43 1.92
N PRO A 76 9.25 23.20 3.03
CA PRO A 76 10.31 22.19 3.08
C PRO A 76 9.84 20.77 2.72
N ASN A 77 10.81 19.89 2.46
CA ASN A 77 10.58 18.49 2.07
C ASN A 77 9.71 18.34 0.80
N GLY A 78 9.78 19.31 -0.12
CA GLY A 78 9.05 19.25 -1.39
C GLY A 78 7.56 19.56 -1.28
N GLY A 79 7.13 20.34 -0.28
CA GLY A 79 5.72 20.73 -0.16
C GLY A 79 4.88 19.86 0.76
N ILE A 80 5.49 18.91 1.49
CA ILE A 80 4.74 17.98 2.36
C ILE A 80 3.95 18.77 3.40
N SER A 81 2.64 18.55 3.39
CA SER A 81 1.68 19.22 4.27
C SER A 81 0.44 18.33 4.45
N LEU A 82 -0.50 18.75 5.30
CA LEU A 82 -1.78 18.05 5.43
C LEU A 82 -2.62 18.11 4.15
N GLU A 83 -2.45 19.17 3.36
CA GLU A 83 -3.12 19.35 2.05
C GLU A 83 -2.42 18.55 0.96
N HIS A 84 -1.10 18.36 1.07
CA HIS A 84 -0.29 17.60 0.14
C HIS A 84 0.54 16.55 0.88
N PRO A 85 -0.02 15.37 1.22
CA PRO A 85 0.61 14.42 2.13
C PRO A 85 1.96 13.87 1.63
N LEU A 86 2.15 13.80 0.31
CA LEU A 86 3.44 13.46 -0.31
C LEU A 86 4.13 14.65 -1.00
N GLY A 87 3.59 15.86 -0.83
CA GLY A 87 4.12 17.08 -1.42
C GLY A 87 3.69 17.32 -2.87
N LEU A 88 4.38 18.28 -3.49
CA LEU A 88 4.07 18.84 -4.80
C LEU A 88 5.19 18.57 -5.80
N ILE A 89 4.82 18.37 -7.06
CA ILE A 89 5.76 18.18 -8.16
C ILE A 89 6.36 19.54 -8.55
N PRO A 90 7.71 19.71 -8.55
CA PRO A 90 8.36 20.94 -9.01
C PRO A 90 7.95 21.32 -10.44
N GLY A 91 7.90 22.62 -10.71
CA GLY A 91 7.53 23.20 -12.00
C GLY A 91 6.03 23.21 -12.31
N THR A 92 5.26 22.20 -11.87
CA THR A 92 3.81 22.12 -12.14
C THR A 92 2.93 22.37 -10.93
N GLY A 93 3.41 22.10 -9.72
CA GLY A 93 2.63 22.24 -8.48
C GLY A 93 1.50 21.22 -8.36
N ARG A 94 1.57 20.09 -9.09
CA ARG A 94 0.59 19.00 -8.97
C ARG A 94 0.83 18.19 -7.71
N ASP A 95 -0.24 17.66 -7.13
CA ASP A 95 -0.16 16.78 -5.96
C ASP A 95 0.48 15.44 -6.31
N LEU A 96 1.59 15.11 -5.64
CA LEU A 96 2.36 13.89 -5.92
C LEU A 96 1.58 12.63 -5.53
N LEU A 97 0.84 12.65 -4.42
CA LEU A 97 0.05 11.50 -3.98
C LEU A 97 -1.06 11.20 -4.98
N ALA A 98 -1.80 12.21 -5.41
CA ALA A 98 -2.86 12.05 -6.40
C ALA A 98 -2.31 11.50 -7.73
N GLN A 99 -1.17 12.01 -8.20
CA GLN A 99 -0.50 11.53 -9.41
C GLN A 99 -0.07 10.07 -9.29
N LEU A 100 0.48 9.66 -8.15
CA LEU A 100 0.87 8.28 -7.90
C LEU A 100 -0.33 7.34 -7.89
N LEU A 101 -1.42 7.69 -7.20
CA LEU A 101 -2.64 6.86 -7.11
C LEU A 101 -3.33 6.70 -8.48
N TYR A 102 -3.43 7.77 -9.25
CA TYR A 102 -4.04 7.70 -10.58
C TYR A 102 -3.13 6.99 -11.59
N GLY A 103 -1.81 7.21 -11.52
CA GLY A 103 -0.84 6.51 -12.36
C GLY A 103 -0.82 5.01 -12.08
N SER A 104 -0.74 4.61 -10.80
CA SER A 104 -0.75 3.21 -10.40
C SER A 104 -2.07 2.51 -10.76
N ARG A 105 -3.22 3.19 -10.66
CA ARG A 105 -4.51 2.66 -11.10
C ARG A 105 -4.47 2.22 -12.57
N ILE A 106 -3.90 3.03 -13.45
CA ILE A 106 -3.79 2.69 -14.87
C ILE A 106 -2.82 1.53 -15.06
N SER A 107 -1.66 1.55 -14.39
CA SER A 107 -0.68 0.46 -14.48
C SER A 107 -1.26 -0.89 -14.05
N PHE A 108 -2.02 -0.94 -12.96
CA PHE A 108 -2.64 -2.19 -12.48
C PHE A 108 -3.81 -2.66 -13.35
N LEU A 109 -4.46 -1.77 -14.09
CA LEU A 109 -5.50 -2.18 -15.05
C LEU A 109 -4.93 -2.83 -16.31
N VAL A 110 -3.66 -2.55 -16.63
CA VAL A 110 -3.00 -3.05 -17.84
C VAL A 110 -2.14 -4.29 -17.58
N ALA A 111 -1.54 -4.39 -16.39
CA ALA A 111 -0.66 -5.50 -15.98
C ALA A 111 -1.38 -6.86 -15.97
#